data_AF-K9X592-F1
#
_entry.id   AF-K9X592-F1
#
_cell.length_a   1.000
_cell.length_b   1.000
_cell.length_c   1.000
_cell.angle_alpha   90.00
_cell.angle_beta   90.00
_cell.angle_gamma   90.00
#
_symmetry.space_group_name_H-M   'P 1'
#
loop_
_entity.id
_entity.type
_entity.pdbx_description
1 polymer ?
#
loop_
_entity_poly.entity_id
_entity_poly.type
_entity_poly.pdbx_seq_one_letter_code
_entity_poly.pdbx_strand_id
1 'polypeptide(L)'
;MLDIKFYSQDKEESEIIEVSQELYEWLTQSEFSKIGKSELQEMKIDGEPERVPVVQLEGNNRRKFSNFFRDAIVQESDEMLNKLSGNSSKNDYQDAIYRLNILQQLRKLIENEQYKYFQRFSVIG
;
A
#
# COMPACT_ATOMS: atom_id res chain seq x y z
N MET A 1 5.60 -13.16 -0.18
CA MET A 1 5.47 -11.70 0.01
C MET A 1 5.11 -11.12 -1.35
N LEU A 2 4.40 -10.00 -1.36
CA LEU A 2 3.89 -9.37 -2.58
C LEU A 2 4.33 -7.90 -2.59
N ASP A 3 4.52 -7.34 -3.77
CA ASP A 3 5.10 -6.00 -3.90
C ASP A 3 4.07 -4.97 -4.32
N ILE A 4 4.07 -3.84 -3.61
CA ILE A 4 3.40 -2.61 -4.02
C ILE A 4 4.47 -1.63 -4.49
N LYS A 5 4.41 -1.27 -5.77
CA LYS A 5 5.44 -0.45 -6.43
C LYS A 5 4.95 0.96 -6.69
N PHE A 6 5.81 1.94 -6.51
CA PHE A 6 5.53 3.36 -6.75
C PHE A 6 6.45 3.91 -7.83
N TYR A 7 5.89 4.75 -8.69
CA TYR A 7 6.59 5.35 -9.82
C TYR A 7 6.53 6.86 -9.77
N SER A 8 7.64 7.48 -10.15
CA SER A 8 7.76 8.93 -10.28
C SER A 8 6.94 9.49 -11.46
N GLN A 9 6.97 10.81 -11.63
CA GLN A 9 6.40 11.46 -12.81
C GLN A 9 7.06 11.01 -14.13
N ASP A 10 8.36 10.71 -14.09
CA ASP A 10 9.14 10.20 -15.23
C ASP A 10 8.89 8.70 -15.49
N LYS A 11 7.94 8.11 -14.75
CA LYS A 11 7.51 6.71 -14.82
C LYS A 11 8.60 5.72 -14.44
N GLU A 12 9.59 6.18 -13.67
CA GLU A 12 10.66 5.35 -13.14
C GLU A 12 10.23 4.72 -11.83
N GLU A 13 10.47 3.40 -11.71
CA GLU A 13 10.30 2.70 -10.45
C GLU A 13 11.15 3.37 -9.38
N SER A 14 10.50 3.76 -8.29
CA SER A 14 11.12 4.61 -7.26
C SER A 14 11.12 3.96 -5.90
N GLU A 15 10.03 3.28 -5.52
CA GLU A 15 9.91 2.62 -4.22
C GLU A 15 9.12 1.33 -4.34
N ILE A 16 9.49 0.34 -3.53
CA ILE A 16 8.83 -0.95 -3.43
C ILE A 16 8.54 -1.22 -1.96
N ILE A 17 7.29 -1.56 -1.65
CA ILE A 17 6.88 -2.03 -0.32
C ILE A 17 6.51 -3.49 -0.42
N GLU A 18 7.28 -4.32 0.28
CA GLU A 18 6.98 -5.73 0.47
C GLU A 18 5.89 -5.91 1.53
N VAL A 19 4.80 -6.58 1.16
CA VAL A 19 3.68 -6.88 2.05
C VAL A 19 3.55 -8.38 2.28
N SER A 20 3.18 -8.76 3.50
CA SER A 20 2.82 -10.13 3.82
C SER A 20 1.60 -10.56 3.00
N GLN A 21 1.46 -11.87 2.76
CA GLN A 21 0.32 -12.40 2.03
C GLN A 21 -1.01 -12.07 2.72
N GLU A 22 -1.07 -12.19 4.04
CA GLU A 22 -2.27 -11.87 4.82
C GLU A 22 -2.69 -10.40 4.65
N LEU A 23 -1.74 -9.46 4.76
CA LEU A 23 -2.03 -8.03 4.60
C LEU A 23 -2.45 -7.72 3.16
N TYR A 24 -1.82 -8.36 2.19
CA TYR A 24 -2.21 -8.25 0.79
C TYR A 24 -3.66 -8.71 0.56
N GLU A 25 -4.02 -9.90 1.05
CA GLU A 25 -5.36 -10.44 0.92
C GLU A 25 -6.39 -9.49 1.56
N TRP A 26 -6.09 -8.97 2.75
CA TRP A 26 -6.92 -7.96 3.40
C TRP A 26 -7.08 -6.69 2.54
N LEU A 27 -5.99 -6.17 1.96
CA LEU A 27 -6.05 -5.00 1.06
C LEU A 27 -6.93 -5.27 -0.16
N THR A 28 -6.81 -6.45 -0.78
CA THR A 28 -7.61 -6.82 -1.97
C THR A 28 -9.11 -6.94 -1.69
N GLN A 29 -9.49 -7.29 -0.45
CA GLN A 29 -10.88 -7.42 -0.04
C GLN A 29 -11.47 -6.10 0.51
N SER A 30 -10.62 -5.12 0.82
CA SER A 30 -11.01 -3.82 1.36
C SER A 30 -11.38 -2.80 0.26
N GLU A 31 -11.84 -1.61 0.69
CA GLU A 31 -12.11 -0.47 -0.20
C GLU A 31 -10.88 -0.04 -1.02
N PHE A 32 -9.67 -0.30 -0.54
CA PHE A 32 -8.42 -0.05 -1.27
C PHE A 32 -8.45 -0.57 -2.71
N SER A 33 -8.95 -1.79 -2.91
CA SER A 33 -9.04 -2.44 -4.23
C SER A 33 -9.92 -1.69 -5.22
N LYS A 34 -10.87 -0.87 -4.72
CA LYS A 34 -11.88 -0.16 -5.50
C LYS A 34 -11.50 1.29 -5.80
N ILE A 35 -10.48 1.84 -5.14
CA ILE A 35 -10.12 3.26 -5.25
C ILE A 35 -9.38 3.52 -6.56
N GLY A 36 -10.05 4.13 -7.53
CA GLY A 36 -9.43 4.49 -8.81
C GLY A 36 -9.28 3.30 -9.75
N LYS A 37 -9.14 3.58 -11.04
CA LYS A 37 -9.04 2.55 -12.08
C LYS A 37 -7.58 2.20 -12.32
N SER A 38 -7.28 0.91 -12.41
CA SER A 38 -5.98 0.45 -12.94
C SER A 38 -5.99 0.54 -14.46
N GLU A 39 -4.98 1.22 -15.01
CA GLU A 39 -4.79 1.35 -16.44
C GLU A 39 -3.39 0.88 -16.83
N LEU A 40 -3.31 0.16 -17.95
CA LEU A 40 -2.06 -0.40 -18.44
C LEU A 40 -1.20 0.73 -19.02
N GLN A 41 -0.14 1.10 -18.32
CA GLN A 41 0.79 2.14 -18.74
C GLN A 41 2.21 1.60 -18.87
N GLU A 42 2.98 2.20 -19.76
CA GLU A 42 4.42 1.95 -19.87
C GLU A 42 5.15 2.63 -18.72
N MET A 43 5.88 1.85 -17.92
CA MET A 43 6.76 2.26 -16.84
C MET A 43 8.18 1.80 -17.15
N LYS A 44 9.20 2.43 -16.54
CA LYS A 44 10.58 1.96 -16.60
C LYS A 44 10.90 1.16 -15.36
N ILE A 45 11.15 -0.14 -15.55
CA ILE A 45 11.54 -1.09 -14.50
C ILE A 45 12.94 -1.58 -14.88
N ASP A 46 13.92 -1.40 -13.99
CA ASP A 46 15.34 -1.69 -14.26
C ASP A 46 15.88 -1.02 -15.54
N GLY A 47 15.34 0.15 -15.88
CA GLY A 47 15.70 0.91 -17.08
C GLY A 47 15.01 0.43 -18.37
N GLU A 48 14.28 -0.67 -18.32
CA GLU A 48 13.55 -1.23 -19.47
C GLU A 48 12.07 -0.82 -19.44
N PRO A 49 11.47 -0.50 -20.60
CA PRO A 49 10.05 -0.17 -20.68
C PRO A 49 9.18 -1.43 -20.53
N GLU A 50 8.33 -1.46 -19.51
CA GLU A 50 7.36 -2.53 -19.26
C GLU A 50 5.94 -1.95 -19.16
N ARG A 51 4.95 -2.65 -19.73
CA ARG A 51 3.54 -2.26 -19.60
C ARG A 51 2.92 -2.92 -18.38
N VAL A 52 2.67 -2.14 -17.34
CA VAL A 52 2.11 -2.61 -16.07
C VAL A 52 0.80 -1.88 -15.72
N PRO A 53 -0.15 -2.56 -15.03
CA PRO A 53 -1.40 -1.95 -14.61
C PRO A 53 -1.15 -1.05 -13.38
N VAL A 54 -1.23 0.26 -13.57
CA VAL A 54 -1.02 1.24 -12.50
C VAL A 54 -2.27 2.09 -12.24
N VAL A 55 -2.29 2.72 -11.08
CA VAL A 55 -3.28 3.73 -10.72
C VAL A 55 -2.59 5.07 -10.64
N GLN A 56 -3.17 6.09 -11.24
CA GLN A 56 -2.69 7.46 -11.12
C GLN A 56 -3.03 8.03 -9.72
N LEU A 57 -1.99 8.49 -9.02
CA LEU A 57 -2.05 9.11 -7.70
C LEU A 57 -2.23 10.61 -7.81
N GLU A 58 -3.35 11.05 -8.39
CA GLU A 58 -3.65 12.48 -8.52
C GLU A 58 -5.09 12.79 -8.11
N GLY A 59 -5.29 14.05 -7.72
CA GLY A 59 -6.59 14.60 -7.32
C GLY A 59 -7.36 13.70 -6.35
N ASN A 60 -8.54 13.26 -6.80
CA ASN A 60 -9.46 12.50 -5.95
C ASN A 60 -8.94 11.10 -5.59
N ASN A 61 -8.14 10.45 -6.44
CA ASN A 61 -7.60 9.12 -6.14
C ASN A 61 -6.63 9.20 -4.96
N ARG A 62 -5.68 10.14 -5.00
CA ARG A 62 -4.72 10.35 -3.91
C ARG A 62 -5.43 10.59 -2.58
N ARG A 63 -6.43 11.48 -2.57
CA ARG A 63 -7.23 11.76 -1.37
C ARG A 63 -7.95 10.52 -0.84
N LYS A 64 -8.58 9.74 -1.72
CA LYS A 64 -9.27 8.50 -1.32
C LYS A 64 -8.32 7.48 -0.72
N PHE A 65 -7.15 7.25 -1.33
CA PHE A 65 -6.14 6.33 -0.76
C PHE A 65 -5.60 6.83 0.57
N SER A 66 -5.25 8.12 0.67
CA SER A 66 -4.77 8.71 1.93
C SER A 66 -5.81 8.53 3.04
N ASN A 67 -7.09 8.82 2.77
CA ASN A 67 -8.18 8.61 3.73
C ASN A 67 -8.31 7.14 4.13
N PHE A 68 -8.33 6.22 3.16
CA PHE A 68 -8.39 4.78 3.43
C PHE A 68 -7.28 4.35 4.39
N PHE A 69 -6.03 4.74 4.12
CA PHE A 69 -4.91 4.34 4.97
C PHE A 69 -4.97 5.01 6.35
N ARG A 70 -5.47 6.25 6.46
CA ARG A 70 -5.68 6.89 7.77
C ARG A 70 -6.72 6.14 8.59
N ASP A 71 -7.85 5.77 8.00
CA ASP A 71 -8.91 5.03 8.67
C ASP A 71 -8.42 3.64 9.10
N ALA A 72 -7.71 2.94 8.19
CA ALA A 72 -7.10 1.64 8.48
C ALA A 72 -6.08 1.71 9.63
N ILE A 73 -5.26 2.75 9.69
CA ILE A 73 -4.28 2.96 10.76
C ILE A 73 -4.99 3.20 12.10
N VAL A 74 -6.06 3.99 12.12
CA VAL A 74 -6.85 4.22 13.34
C VAL A 74 -7.45 2.92 13.83
N GLN A 75 -8.12 2.15 12.96
CA GLN A 75 -8.69 0.86 13.30
C GLN A 75 -7.63 -0.10 13.87
N GLU A 76 -6.50 -0.25 13.18
CA GLU A 76 -5.42 -1.15 13.61
C GLU A 76 -4.80 -0.70 14.94
N SER A 77 -4.70 0.61 15.17
CA SER A 77 -4.21 1.17 16.44
C SER A 77 -5.17 0.86 17.59
N ASP A 78 -6.48 0.99 17.36
CA ASP A 78 -7.51 0.64 18.35
C ASP A 78 -7.51 -0.86 18.66
N GLU A 79 -7.39 -1.71 17.64
CA GLU A 79 -7.27 -3.16 17.81
C GLU A 79 -6.01 -3.54 18.62
N MET A 80 -4.88 -2.88 18.34
CA MET A 80 -3.64 -3.06 19.09
C MET A 80 -3.80 -2.65 20.57
N LEU A 81 -4.42 -1.50 20.84
CA LEU A 81 -4.68 -1.03 22.21
C LEU A 81 -5.63 -1.97 22.98
N ASN A 82 -6.66 -2.49 22.31
CA ASN A 82 -7.57 -3.48 22.89
C ASN A 82 -6.82 -4.77 23.26
N LYS A 83 -5.95 -5.27 22.38
CA LYS A 83 -5.09 -6.44 22.66
C LYS A 83 -4.17 -6.18 23.86
N LEU A 84 -3.57 -4.99 23.95
CA LEU A 84 -2.70 -4.58 25.07
C LEU A 84 -3.42 -4.57 26.43
N SER A 85 -4.73 -4.31 26.45
CA SER A 85 -5.52 -4.38 27.68
C SER A 85 -5.92 -5.81 28.09
N GLY A 86 -5.63 -6.83 27.27
CA GLY A 86 -5.90 -8.24 27.53
C GLY A 86 -4.64 -9.08 27.73
N ASN A 87 -4.81 -10.39 27.94
CA ASN A 87 -3.72 -11.38 27.98
C ASN A 87 -3.25 -11.77 26.57
N SER A 88 -2.91 -10.79 25.71
CA SER A 88 -2.36 -11.06 24.37
C SER A 88 -0.95 -11.64 24.43
N SER A 89 -0.60 -12.49 23.46
CA SER A 89 0.74 -13.08 23.38
C SER A 89 1.76 -12.09 22.78
N LYS A 90 3.06 -12.36 22.97
CA LYS A 90 4.13 -11.55 22.34
C LYS A 90 4.08 -11.55 20.81
N ASN A 91 3.56 -12.61 20.20
CA ASN A 91 3.46 -12.73 18.74
C ASN A 91 2.37 -11.80 18.18
N ASP A 92 1.21 -11.75 18.84
CA ASP A 92 0.09 -10.88 18.44
C ASP A 92 0.49 -9.40 18.39
N TYR A 93 1.44 -9.01 19.25
CA TYR A 93 1.99 -7.66 19.31
C TYR A 93 2.94 -7.36 18.14
N GLN A 94 3.78 -8.32 17.74
CA GLN A 94 4.70 -8.15 16.63
C GLN A 94 3.95 -8.02 15.30
N ASP A 95 2.89 -8.80 15.12
CA ASP A 95 2.06 -8.77 13.92
C ASP A 95 1.32 -7.42 13.79
N ALA A 96 0.76 -6.91 14.89
CA ALA A 96 0.11 -5.60 14.92
C ALA A 96 1.09 -4.45 14.61
N ILE A 97 2.32 -4.48 15.17
CA ILE A 97 3.36 -3.51 14.85
C ILE A 97 3.73 -3.58 13.37
N TYR A 98 3.95 -4.78 12.84
CA TYR A 98 4.31 -4.99 11.44
C TYR A 98 3.24 -4.36 10.53
N ARG A 99 1.98 -4.70 10.76
CA ARG A 99 0.84 -4.21 9.98
C ARG A 99 0.72 -2.69 10.05
N LEU A 100 0.79 -2.09 11.24
CA LEU A 100 0.79 -0.63 11.41
C LEU A 100 1.94 0.04 10.66
N ASN A 101 3.14 -0.54 10.72
CA ASN A 101 4.31 0.02 10.05
C ASN A 101 4.11 0.04 8.52
N ILE A 102 3.64 -1.05 7.93
CA ILE A 102 3.36 -1.12 6.49
C ILE A 102 2.26 -0.12 6.09
N LEU A 103 1.16 -0.05 6.84
CA LEU A 103 0.09 0.91 6.56
C LEU A 103 0.58 2.37 6.62
N GLN A 104 1.45 2.69 7.58
CA GLN A 104 2.08 4.02 7.68
C GLN A 104 3.02 4.32 6.51
N GLN A 105 3.81 3.34 6.08
CA GLN A 105 4.70 3.48 4.91
C GLN A 105 3.87 3.73 3.64
N LEU A 106 2.85 2.91 3.39
CA LEU A 106 1.95 3.07 2.25
C LEU A 106 1.27 4.44 2.28
N ARG A 107 0.77 4.91 3.44
CA ARG A 107 0.18 6.24 3.57
C ARG A 107 1.18 7.33 3.16
N LYS A 108 2.41 7.28 3.68
CA LYS A 108 3.44 8.29 3.41
C LYS A 108 3.80 8.35 1.93
N LEU A 109 3.95 7.20 1.27
CA LEU A 109 4.23 7.15 -0.16
C LEU A 109 3.04 7.66 -0.99
N ILE A 110 1.81 7.29 -0.65
CA ILE A 110 0.60 7.82 -1.30
C ILE A 110 0.48 9.33 -1.14
N GLU A 111 0.87 9.88 0.01
CA GLU A 111 0.81 11.32 0.28
C GLU A 111 1.98 12.09 -0.34
N ASN A 112 3.10 11.43 -0.65
CA ASN A 112 4.25 12.07 -1.29
C ASN A 112 3.97 12.38 -2.77
N GLU A 113 3.93 13.67 -3.10
CA GLU A 113 3.60 14.17 -4.44
C GLU A 113 4.61 13.80 -5.54
N GLN A 114 5.80 13.32 -5.18
CA GLN A 114 6.79 12.81 -6.12
C GLN A 114 6.30 11.56 -6.87
N TYR A 115 5.53 10.69 -6.20
CA TYR A 115 4.99 9.49 -6.85
C TYR A 115 3.69 9.84 -7.56
N LYS A 116 3.62 9.59 -8.86
CA LYS A 116 2.43 9.87 -9.69
C LYS A 116 1.63 8.62 -10.02
N TYR A 117 2.24 7.46 -9.89
CA TYR A 117 1.60 6.19 -10.16
C TYR A 117 1.98 5.16 -9.11
N PHE A 118 1.11 4.18 -8.91
CA PHE A 118 1.50 3.00 -8.16
C PHE A 118 0.80 1.76 -8.71
N GLN A 119 1.49 0.63 -8.63
CA GLN A 119 0.99 -0.69 -8.97
C GLN A 119 0.50 -1.36 -7.69
N ARG A 120 -0.80 -1.66 -7.62
CA ARG A 120 -1.41 -2.30 -6.44
C ARG A 120 -0.86 -3.70 -6.21
N PHE A 121 -0.65 -4.44 -7.29
CA PHE A 121 -0.40 -5.87 -7.26
C PHE A 121 0.66 -6.20 -8.32
N SER A 122 1.84 -6.61 -7.86
CA SER A 122 2.84 -7.25 -8.71
C SER A 122 3.01 -8.69 -8.24
N VAL A 123 2.80 -9.65 -9.14
CA VAL A 123 3.15 -11.05 -8.91
C VAL A 123 4.51 -11.27 -9.57
N ILE A 124 5.46 -11.80 -8.81
CA ILE A 124 6.74 -12.22 -9.39
C ILE A 124 6.45 -13.42 -10.30
N GLY A 125 6.76 -13.30 -11.59
CA GLY A 125 6.82 -14.40 -12.55
C GLY A 125 8.16 -15.11 -12.49
#